data_AF-A0AA91V8G0-F1
#
_entry.id   AF-A0AA91V8G0-F1
#
_cell.length_a   1.000
_cell.length_b   1.000
_cell.length_c   1.000
_cell.angle_alpha   90.00
_cell.angle_beta   90.00
_cell.angle_gamma   90.00
#
_symmetry.space_group_name_H-M   'P 1'
#
loop_
_entity.id
_entity.type
_entity.pdbx_description
1 polymer ?
#
loop_
_entity_poly.entity_id
_entity_poly.type
_entity_poly.pdbx_seq_one_letter_code
_entity_poly.pdbx_strand_id
1 'polypeptide(L)'
;MGKRYGKLACFIMAISLIAGCSKEVEVAERKDVCETEEECTRIGDKMIQKVHKKMKSLSQLEEPEGNVEGPEESTEGNSAKADSIEEAEKKKNDVENYFFLASYYINDEDIIDPYFEKLDKKRLNKVFADDQEAKKEIIKQHEDIDYHKTLWDIYRTLMPSKYRKNITEFDIVTDGYDGIVAHVTPNMDSPKDWVLSLDTLDSSVNIDEVIKTLIHETAHVLTLSDKQIPVDKKYLQAFEEERDISSYQNKCKTLFLQEGCAKADSYINQFYDSFWKVIEQEWKEKQIETNEDAQIQFFEEKHDQFVSEYGTTNVAEDIADTFTAFILQDSKKVKEGTELKYKKIAFFYQFPELVKMRAEVLSGLYEISKKVKE
;
A
#
# COMPACT_ATOMS: atom_id res chain seq x y z
N MET A 1 6.58 19.08 -32.28
CA MET A 1 8.02 18.89 -32.56
C MET A 1 8.68 18.49 -31.26
N GLY A 2 9.41 17.37 -31.28
CA GLY A 2 9.64 16.51 -30.11
C GLY A 2 10.31 17.17 -28.91
N LYS A 3 9.70 16.96 -27.73
CA LYS A 3 10.40 17.08 -26.45
C LYS A 3 11.22 15.81 -26.26
N ARG A 4 12.53 15.99 -26.15
CA ARG A 4 13.49 14.94 -25.87
C ARG A 4 13.29 14.52 -24.42
N TYR A 5 12.74 13.34 -24.19
CA TYR A 5 12.86 12.66 -22.90
C TYR A 5 14.35 12.52 -22.59
N GLY A 6 14.77 13.17 -21.50
CA GLY A 6 16.10 13.02 -20.96
C GLY A 6 16.31 11.56 -20.64
N LYS A 7 17.30 10.94 -21.30
CA LYS A 7 17.78 9.61 -20.97
C LYS A 7 18.33 9.64 -19.54
N LEU A 8 17.49 9.37 -18.55
CA LEU A 8 17.98 8.82 -17.29
C LEU A 8 18.36 7.39 -17.62
N ALA A 9 19.67 7.14 -17.71
CA ALA A 9 20.18 5.78 -17.71
C ALA A 9 19.76 5.17 -16.37
N CYS A 10 18.69 4.36 -16.38
CA CYS A 10 18.30 3.51 -15.27
C CYS A 10 19.52 2.64 -14.92
N PHE A 11 20.23 3.01 -13.86
CA PHE A 11 21.13 2.09 -13.22
C PHE A 11 20.24 1.06 -12.55
N ILE A 12 20.06 -0.07 -13.22
CA ILE A 12 19.48 -1.28 -12.65
C ILE A 12 20.26 -1.55 -11.36
N MET A 13 19.65 -1.28 -10.20
CA MET A 13 20.13 -1.86 -8.96
C MET A 13 19.84 -3.35 -9.05
N ALA A 14 20.79 -4.08 -9.65
CA ALA A 14 20.75 -5.52 -9.65
C ALA A 14 20.82 -5.97 -8.19
N ILE A 15 19.68 -6.33 -7.61
CA ILE A 15 19.58 -7.15 -6.41
C ILE A 15 20.26 -8.47 -6.76
N SER A 16 21.57 -8.49 -6.59
CA SER A 16 22.40 -9.67 -6.78
C SER A 16 22.23 -10.50 -5.50
N LEU A 17 21.07 -11.15 -5.38
CA LEU A 17 20.94 -12.31 -4.50
C LEU A 17 21.78 -13.40 -5.15
N ILE A 18 22.97 -13.60 -4.59
CA ILE A 18 23.90 -14.63 -5.04
C ILE A 18 23.18 -15.97 -4.96
N ALA A 19 22.85 -16.54 -6.10
CA ALA A 19 22.60 -17.97 -6.23
C ALA A 19 23.89 -18.69 -5.82
N GLY A 20 23.93 -19.19 -4.58
CA GLY A 20 25.11 -19.83 -4.01
C GLY A 20 24.85 -20.47 -2.65
N CYS A 21 24.60 -21.77 -2.68
CA CYS A 21 24.73 -22.74 -1.58
C CYS A 21 23.90 -22.50 -0.31
N SER A 22 22.76 -23.20 -0.24
CA SER A 22 22.20 -23.88 0.95
C SER A 22 22.61 -23.34 2.33
N LYS A 23 22.27 -22.08 2.59
CA LYS A 23 21.86 -21.68 3.93
C LYS A 23 20.42 -21.28 3.77
N GLU A 24 19.54 -22.16 4.23
CA GLU A 24 18.17 -21.80 4.56
C GLU A 24 18.21 -20.40 5.14
N VAL A 25 17.59 -19.45 4.46
CA VAL A 25 17.18 -18.22 5.12
C VAL A 25 16.38 -18.73 6.31
N GLU A 26 16.78 -18.41 7.54
CA GLU A 26 15.88 -18.54 8.68
C GLU A 26 14.72 -17.55 8.39
N VAL A 27 13.79 -17.98 7.54
CA VAL A 27 12.51 -17.35 7.29
C VAL A 27 11.82 -17.50 8.63
N ALA A 28 11.92 -16.47 9.45
CA ALA A 28 11.53 -16.54 10.84
C ALA A 28 10.03 -16.80 10.94
N GLU A 29 9.67 -18.07 11.08
CA GLU A 29 8.31 -18.63 11.22
C GLU A 29 7.51 -18.03 12.40
N ARG A 30 8.13 -17.15 13.19
CA ARG A 30 7.52 -16.22 14.16
C ARG A 30 8.65 -15.32 14.68
N LYS A 31 8.71 -14.06 14.22
CA LYS A 31 9.62 -13.06 14.81
C LYS A 31 9.02 -12.56 16.12
N ASP A 32 9.09 -13.35 17.20
CA ASP A 32 8.79 -12.78 18.51
C ASP A 32 10.05 -12.06 19.02
N VAL A 33 10.01 -10.72 19.01
CA VAL A 33 11.19 -9.90 19.35
C VAL A 33 11.07 -9.23 20.72
N CYS A 34 9.91 -9.29 21.36
CA CYS A 34 9.61 -8.59 22.60
C CYS A 34 8.38 -9.16 23.32
N GLU A 35 8.38 -9.10 24.65
CA GLU A 35 7.26 -9.59 25.47
C GLU A 35 6.37 -8.47 26.01
N THR A 36 6.97 -7.35 26.44
CA THR A 36 6.24 -6.22 27.04
C THR A 36 6.15 -5.04 26.09
N GLU A 37 5.14 -4.18 26.27
CA GLU A 37 4.95 -2.97 25.45
C GLU A 37 6.16 -2.02 25.49
N GLU A 38 6.76 -1.83 26.67
CA GLU A 38 7.96 -1.02 26.86
C GLU A 38 9.16 -1.60 26.10
N GLU A 39 9.32 -2.93 26.13
CA GLU A 39 10.37 -3.61 25.39
C GLU A 39 10.15 -3.49 23.88
N CYS A 40 8.92 -3.72 23.41
CA CYS A 40 8.55 -3.61 22.01
C CYS A 40 8.79 -2.19 21.48
N THR A 41 8.38 -1.16 22.23
CA THR A 41 8.64 0.25 21.87
C THR A 41 10.13 0.51 21.73
N ARG A 42 10.93 0.12 22.74
CA ARG A 42 12.39 0.31 22.73
C ARG A 42 13.06 -0.41 21.56
N ILE A 43 12.61 -1.63 21.23
CA ILE A 43 13.16 -2.40 20.11
C ILE A 43 12.76 -1.79 18.78
N GLY A 44 11.49 -1.44 18.59
CA GLY A 44 11.00 -0.74 17.41
C GLY A 44 11.78 0.54 17.14
N ASP A 45 11.97 1.39 18.15
CA ASP A 45 12.69 2.65 17.99
C ASP A 45 14.18 2.45 17.67
N LYS A 46 14.80 1.42 18.25
CA LYS A 46 16.17 1.05 17.90
C LYS A 46 16.27 0.57 16.44
N MET A 47 15.27 -0.17 15.94
CA MET A 47 15.28 -0.68 14.57
C MET A 47 14.98 0.43 13.56
N ILE A 48 14.00 1.29 13.80
CA ILE A 48 13.68 2.37 12.86
C ILE A 48 14.85 3.34 12.68
N GLN A 49 15.58 3.68 13.76
CA GLN A 49 16.78 4.51 13.67
C GLN A 49 17.90 3.88 12.82
N LYS A 50 17.95 2.54 12.74
CA LYS A 50 18.89 1.84 11.87
C LYS A 50 18.38 1.80 10.43
N VAL A 51 17.08 1.57 10.23
CA VAL A 51 16.43 1.58 8.91
C VAL A 51 16.60 2.95 8.27
N HIS A 52 16.26 4.05 8.95
CA HIS A 52 16.39 5.41 8.41
C HIS A 52 17.81 5.81 8.00
N LYS A 53 18.85 5.20 8.60
CA LYS A 53 20.24 5.44 8.18
C LYS A 53 20.54 4.86 6.79
N LYS A 54 19.83 3.79 6.40
CA LYS A 54 20.03 3.07 5.14
C LYS A 54 18.98 3.41 4.09
N MET A 55 17.73 3.61 4.52
CA MET A 55 16.56 3.88 3.69
C MET A 55 15.96 5.21 4.16
N LYS A 56 16.59 6.33 3.75
CA LYS A 56 16.26 7.66 4.28
C LYS A 56 14.85 8.12 3.90
N SER A 57 14.37 7.76 2.71
CA SER A 57 13.06 8.19 2.22
C SER A 57 11.90 7.67 3.09
N LEU A 58 12.12 6.56 3.83
CA LEU A 58 11.14 6.00 4.77
C LEU A 58 10.91 6.86 6.02
N SER A 59 11.77 7.85 6.25
CA SER A 59 11.64 8.77 7.41
C SER A 59 10.73 9.97 7.15
N GLN A 60 10.46 10.26 5.88
CA GLN A 60 9.72 11.45 5.46
C GLN A 60 8.24 11.13 5.37
N LEU A 61 7.42 12.04 5.91
CA LEU A 61 6.00 12.13 5.57
C LEU A 61 5.88 13.00 4.33
N GLU A 62 4.78 12.85 3.62
CA GLU A 62 4.51 13.65 2.43
C GLU A 62 4.28 15.12 2.81
N GLU A 63 4.79 16.03 1.99
CA GLU A 63 4.62 17.47 2.13
C GLU A 63 3.95 17.98 0.85
N PRO A 64 3.06 18.98 0.92
CA PRO A 64 2.40 19.48 -0.27
C PRO A 64 3.43 20.15 -1.20
N GLU A 65 3.19 20.12 -2.50
CA GLU A 65 4.17 20.55 -3.52
C GLU A 65 4.71 21.98 -3.29
N GLY A 66 3.91 22.87 -2.69
CA GLY A 66 4.31 24.24 -2.34
C GLY A 66 5.30 24.40 -1.16
N ASN A 67 5.54 23.34 -0.37
CA ASN A 67 6.44 23.36 0.79
C ASN A 67 7.80 22.70 0.54
N VAL A 68 8.06 22.23 -0.68
CA VAL A 68 9.33 21.59 -1.05
C VAL A 68 10.39 22.68 -1.28
N GLU A 69 11.34 22.85 -0.35
CA GLU A 69 12.53 23.69 -0.59
C GLU A 69 13.46 23.03 -1.64
N GLY A 70 13.17 23.25 -2.93
CA GLY A 70 13.94 22.79 -4.11
C GLY A 70 13.66 23.67 -5.35
N PRO A 71 14.55 23.75 -6.36
CA PRO A 71 14.56 24.85 -7.33
C PRO A 71 13.34 24.82 -8.25
N GLU A 72 12.69 25.99 -8.34
CA GLU A 72 11.54 26.32 -9.19
C GLU A 72 11.62 25.73 -10.61
N GLU A 73 10.67 24.89 -10.99
CA GLU A 73 10.23 24.76 -12.39
C GLU A 73 8.76 25.14 -12.51
N SER A 74 8.51 25.94 -13.53
CA SER A 74 7.35 26.79 -13.76
C SER A 74 6.06 26.02 -14.09
N THR A 75 5.00 26.26 -13.34
CA THR A 75 3.62 25.89 -13.67
C THR A 75 2.93 27.01 -14.46
N GLU A 76 2.55 26.75 -15.71
CA GLU A 76 1.54 27.53 -16.44
C GLU A 76 0.18 26.83 -16.31
N GLY A 77 -0.84 27.57 -15.86
CA GLY A 77 -2.16 27.05 -15.54
C GLY A 77 -3.24 27.16 -16.63
N ASN A 78 -4.37 26.52 -16.29
CA ASN A 78 -5.75 26.64 -16.77
C ASN A 78 -6.14 26.08 -18.16
N SER A 79 -7.02 25.06 -18.15
CA SER A 79 -8.36 25.17 -18.77
C SER A 79 -9.38 24.13 -18.25
N ALA A 80 -10.31 24.58 -17.40
CA ALA A 80 -11.38 23.83 -16.72
C ALA A 80 -12.51 23.28 -17.62
N LYS A 81 -12.18 22.68 -18.77
CA LYS A 81 -13.13 22.02 -19.69
C LYS A 81 -12.56 20.79 -20.40
N ALA A 82 -11.29 20.47 -20.19
CA ALA A 82 -10.60 19.30 -20.75
C ALA A 82 -10.64 18.08 -19.80
N ASP A 83 -10.93 18.31 -18.51
CA ASP A 83 -10.55 17.42 -17.41
C ASP A 83 -11.41 16.14 -17.34
N SER A 84 -12.69 16.20 -17.71
CA SER A 84 -13.57 15.00 -17.72
C SER A 84 -13.22 13.96 -18.79
N ILE A 85 -12.53 14.38 -19.86
CA ILE A 85 -12.05 13.48 -20.91
C ILE A 85 -10.70 12.91 -20.50
N GLU A 86 -9.83 13.73 -19.90
CA GLU A 86 -8.50 13.35 -19.44
C GLU A 86 -8.54 12.34 -18.28
N GLU A 87 -9.43 12.50 -17.30
CA GLU A 87 -9.65 11.51 -16.22
C GLU A 87 -10.23 10.19 -16.73
N ALA A 88 -11.17 10.24 -17.66
CA ALA A 88 -11.77 9.04 -18.27
C ALA A 88 -10.77 8.32 -19.20
N GLU A 89 -9.88 9.08 -19.85
CA GLU A 89 -8.78 8.56 -20.65
C GLU A 89 -7.67 7.99 -19.75
N LYS A 90 -7.34 8.61 -18.61
CA LYS A 90 -6.41 8.11 -17.58
C LYS A 90 -6.90 6.76 -17.01
N LYS A 91 -8.12 6.70 -16.46
CA LYS A 91 -8.72 5.44 -15.97
C LYS A 91 -8.83 4.35 -17.04
N LYS A 92 -9.10 4.72 -18.29
CA LYS A 92 -9.14 3.75 -19.40
C LYS A 92 -7.75 3.26 -19.78
N ASN A 93 -6.73 4.12 -19.72
CA ASN A 93 -5.34 3.75 -19.94
C ASN A 93 -4.85 2.85 -18.81
N ASP A 94 -5.15 3.15 -17.54
CA ASP A 94 -4.78 2.31 -16.39
C ASP A 94 -5.34 0.88 -16.53
N VAL A 95 -6.60 0.74 -16.96
CA VAL A 95 -7.22 -0.56 -17.22
C VAL A 95 -6.66 -1.25 -18.47
N GLU A 96 -6.32 -0.51 -19.54
CA GLU A 96 -5.67 -1.10 -20.73
C GLU A 96 -4.22 -1.54 -20.43
N ASN A 97 -3.56 -0.88 -19.48
CA ASN A 97 -2.17 -1.09 -19.13
C ASN A 97 -1.97 -2.22 -18.12
N TYR A 98 -2.96 -2.54 -17.29
CA TYR A 98 -2.88 -3.58 -16.27
C TYR A 98 -2.86 -5.03 -16.84
N PHE A 99 -1.72 -5.71 -16.74
CA PHE A 99 -1.53 -7.12 -17.09
C PHE A 99 -1.48 -7.98 -15.83
N PHE A 100 -2.42 -8.91 -15.71
CA PHE A 100 -2.30 -10.04 -14.80
C PHE A 100 -1.32 -11.06 -15.39
N LEU A 101 -0.28 -11.43 -14.63
CA LEU A 101 0.80 -12.30 -15.10
C LEU A 101 0.70 -13.70 -14.52
N ALA A 102 0.57 -13.80 -13.19
CA ALA A 102 0.50 -15.08 -12.51
C ALA A 102 -0.29 -14.99 -11.20
N SER A 103 -0.76 -16.15 -10.73
CA SER A 103 -1.35 -16.33 -9.40
C SER A 103 -0.72 -17.53 -8.71
N TYR A 104 -0.60 -17.46 -7.39
CA TYR A 104 -0.10 -18.54 -6.54
C TYR A 104 -1.03 -18.73 -5.35
N TYR A 105 -1.24 -19.99 -4.97
CA TYR A 105 -1.78 -20.29 -3.64
C TYR A 105 -0.67 -20.19 -2.60
N ILE A 106 -1.02 -19.73 -1.40
CA ILE A 106 -0.11 -19.71 -0.26
C ILE A 106 -0.39 -20.93 0.61
N ASN A 107 0.62 -21.79 0.77
CA ASN A 107 0.58 -22.91 1.69
C ASN A 107 1.66 -22.74 2.75
N ASP A 108 1.21 -22.52 3.99
CA ASP A 108 2.05 -22.10 5.12
C ASP A 108 2.87 -20.83 4.79
N GLU A 109 4.15 -21.01 4.50
CA GLU A 109 5.06 -19.93 4.17
C GLU A 109 5.35 -19.85 2.66
N ASP A 110 5.03 -20.85 1.85
CA ASP A 110 5.48 -20.91 0.46
C ASP A 110 4.35 -20.60 -0.53
N ILE A 111 4.73 -19.97 -1.64
CA ILE A 111 3.87 -19.84 -2.82
C ILE A 111 3.98 -21.12 -3.66
N ILE A 112 2.84 -21.70 -4.01
CA ILE A 112 2.73 -22.99 -4.69
C ILE A 112 1.74 -22.92 -5.87
N ASP A 113 1.77 -23.96 -6.71
CA ASP A 113 0.82 -24.18 -7.79
C ASP A 113 0.58 -22.96 -8.69
N PRO A 114 1.63 -22.43 -9.37
CA PRO A 114 1.50 -21.25 -10.20
C PRO A 114 0.47 -21.45 -11.33
N TYR A 115 -0.44 -20.50 -11.45
CA TYR A 115 -1.22 -20.26 -12.64
C TYR A 115 -0.60 -19.09 -13.42
N PHE A 116 -0.28 -19.27 -14.69
CA PHE A 116 0.21 -18.20 -15.56
C PHE A 116 -0.87 -17.81 -16.56
N GLU A 117 -1.19 -16.53 -16.59
CA GLU A 117 -2.16 -15.99 -17.53
C GLU A 117 -1.59 -15.94 -18.94
N LYS A 118 -2.44 -16.03 -19.97
CA LYS A 118 -1.91 -15.95 -21.33
C LYS A 118 -1.60 -14.50 -21.67
N LEU A 119 -0.32 -14.15 -21.74
CA LEU A 119 0.11 -12.81 -22.14
C LEU A 119 -0.41 -12.43 -23.55
N ASP A 120 -1.33 -11.46 -23.62
CA ASP A 120 -1.81 -10.90 -24.89
C ASP A 120 -0.72 -10.03 -25.54
N LYS A 121 0.12 -10.68 -26.35
CA LYS A 121 1.22 -10.02 -27.07
C LYS A 121 0.75 -8.90 -28.00
N LYS A 122 -0.49 -8.94 -28.51
CA LYS A 122 -0.99 -7.87 -29.38
C LYS A 122 -1.29 -6.63 -28.55
N ARG A 123 -1.94 -6.81 -27.40
CA ARG A 123 -2.20 -5.73 -26.43
C ARG A 123 -0.89 -5.18 -25.86
N LEU A 124 0.01 -6.06 -25.42
CA LEU A 124 1.33 -5.67 -24.90
C LEU A 124 2.12 -4.81 -25.90
N ASN A 125 2.15 -5.20 -27.18
CA ASN A 125 2.83 -4.40 -28.21
C ASN A 125 2.14 -3.07 -28.53
N LYS A 126 0.83 -2.97 -28.29
CA LYS A 126 0.07 -1.73 -28.47
C LYS A 126 0.31 -0.77 -27.31
N VAL A 127 0.20 -1.26 -26.08
CA VAL A 127 0.35 -0.49 -24.84
C VAL A 127 1.78 0.01 -24.69
N PHE A 128 2.77 -0.90 -24.75
CA PHE A 128 4.18 -0.57 -24.61
C PHE A 128 4.87 -0.41 -25.97
N ALA A 129 4.21 0.29 -26.90
CA ALA A 129 4.78 0.55 -28.23
C ALA A 129 6.05 1.39 -28.14
N ASP A 130 6.05 2.38 -27.25
CA ASP A 130 7.16 3.33 -27.06
C ASP A 130 8.14 2.91 -25.96
N ASP A 131 7.79 1.93 -25.11
CA ASP A 131 8.66 1.36 -24.10
C ASP A 131 9.07 -0.09 -24.42
N GLN A 132 10.13 -0.21 -25.22
CA GLN A 132 10.67 -1.52 -25.59
C GLN A 132 11.36 -2.24 -24.43
N GLU A 133 11.73 -1.55 -23.36
CA GLU A 133 12.41 -2.16 -22.23
C GLU A 133 11.41 -2.77 -21.25
N ALA A 134 10.38 -2.00 -20.85
CA ALA A 134 9.26 -2.51 -20.06
C ALA A 134 8.68 -3.76 -20.72
N LYS A 135 8.42 -3.73 -22.03
CA LYS A 135 7.92 -4.90 -22.76
C LYS A 135 8.81 -6.14 -22.64
N LYS A 136 10.14 -5.98 -22.71
CA LYS A 136 11.06 -7.14 -22.60
C LYS A 136 11.06 -7.68 -21.18
N GLU A 137 11.10 -6.80 -20.19
CA GLU A 137 11.09 -7.19 -18.79
C GLU A 137 9.77 -7.87 -18.42
N ILE A 138 8.60 -7.37 -18.86
CA ILE A 138 7.31 -8.05 -18.67
C ILE A 138 7.34 -9.47 -19.27
N ILE A 139 7.82 -9.63 -20.50
CA ILE A 139 7.91 -10.96 -21.15
C ILE A 139 8.84 -11.90 -20.37
N LYS A 140 9.94 -11.36 -19.83
CA LYS A 140 10.94 -12.13 -19.08
C LYS A 140 10.43 -12.51 -17.70
N GLN A 141 9.78 -11.59 -17.01
CA GLN A 141 9.30 -11.74 -15.64
C GLN A 141 8.01 -12.56 -15.58
N HIS A 142 7.17 -12.56 -16.62
CA HIS A 142 5.89 -13.29 -16.69
C HIS A 142 5.91 -14.72 -16.14
N GLU A 143 6.92 -15.53 -16.50
CA GLU A 143 7.09 -16.92 -16.05
C GLU A 143 8.34 -17.11 -15.16
N ASP A 144 8.90 -16.03 -14.61
CA ASP A 144 10.10 -16.06 -13.76
C ASP A 144 9.74 -16.37 -12.30
N ILE A 145 9.54 -17.66 -12.04
CA ILE A 145 9.19 -18.16 -10.69
C ILE A 145 10.23 -17.77 -9.63
N ASP A 146 11.52 -17.72 -9.98
CA ASP A 146 12.57 -17.37 -9.01
C ASP A 146 12.50 -15.88 -8.65
N TYR A 147 12.14 -15.03 -9.61
CA TYR A 147 11.84 -13.63 -9.35
C TYR A 147 10.59 -13.47 -8.47
N HIS A 148 9.49 -14.16 -8.80
CA HIS A 148 8.26 -14.12 -7.98
C HIS A 148 8.50 -14.58 -6.53
N LYS A 149 9.30 -15.62 -6.34
CA LYS A 149 9.73 -16.06 -5.00
C LYS A 149 10.55 -15.00 -4.28
N THR A 150 11.40 -14.27 -4.99
CA THR A 150 12.16 -13.16 -4.42
C THR A 150 11.24 -12.06 -3.92
N LEU A 151 10.21 -11.71 -4.70
CA LEU A 151 9.21 -10.74 -4.30
C LEU A 151 8.41 -11.21 -3.08
N TRP A 152 7.97 -12.46 -3.08
CA TRP A 152 7.32 -13.07 -1.92
C TRP A 152 8.23 -13.07 -0.69
N ASP A 153 9.52 -13.35 -0.84
CA ASP A 153 10.51 -13.33 0.24
C ASP A 153 10.68 -11.94 0.87
N ILE A 154 10.55 -10.87 0.08
CA ILE A 154 10.54 -9.49 0.60
C ILE A 154 9.34 -9.33 1.53
N TYR A 155 8.13 -9.70 1.08
CA TYR A 155 6.93 -9.59 1.89
C TYR A 155 7.00 -10.49 3.14
N ARG A 156 7.43 -11.75 3.02
CA ARG A 156 7.63 -12.65 4.17
C ARG A 156 8.63 -12.13 5.18
N THR A 157 9.70 -11.50 4.71
CA THR A 157 10.72 -10.93 5.59
C THR A 157 10.16 -9.71 6.32
N LEU A 158 9.37 -8.89 5.64
CA LEU A 158 8.74 -7.68 6.17
C LEU A 158 7.62 -8.00 7.16
N MET A 159 6.64 -8.83 6.75
CA MET A 159 5.47 -9.20 7.54
C MET A 159 5.57 -10.62 8.12
N PRO A 160 5.69 -10.76 9.45
CA PRO A 160 5.56 -12.04 10.12
C PRO A 160 4.26 -12.77 9.77
N SER A 161 4.35 -14.09 9.61
CA SER A 161 3.25 -14.98 9.19
C SER A 161 1.92 -14.75 9.93
N LYS A 162 1.99 -14.50 11.24
CA LYS A 162 0.81 -14.27 12.09
C LYS A 162 -0.03 -13.06 11.69
N TYR A 163 0.54 -12.08 10.99
CA TYR A 163 -0.16 -10.87 10.53
C TYR A 163 -0.73 -10.99 9.12
N ARG A 164 -0.32 -12.01 8.37
CA ARG A 164 -0.75 -12.24 6.98
C ARG A 164 -1.48 -13.57 6.78
N LYS A 165 -2.02 -14.17 7.85
CA LYS A 165 -2.75 -15.46 7.80
C LYS A 165 -4.01 -15.45 6.93
N ASN A 166 -4.62 -14.27 6.79
CA ASN A 166 -5.81 -14.07 5.97
C ASN A 166 -5.45 -13.83 4.50
N ILE A 167 -4.18 -13.73 4.13
CA ILE A 167 -3.75 -13.62 2.73
C ILE A 167 -3.45 -15.04 2.24
N THR A 168 -4.26 -15.54 1.32
CA THR A 168 -4.22 -16.94 0.86
C THR A 168 -3.75 -17.09 -0.57
N GLU A 169 -3.71 -16.00 -1.33
CA GLU A 169 -3.26 -15.95 -2.72
C GLU A 169 -2.29 -14.80 -2.91
N PHE A 170 -1.32 -15.01 -3.81
CA PHE A 170 -0.32 -14.01 -4.18
C PHE A 170 -0.31 -13.86 -5.70
N ASP A 171 -0.67 -12.68 -6.15
CA ASP A 171 -0.81 -12.34 -7.55
C ASP A 171 0.37 -11.50 -8.03
N ILE A 172 0.80 -11.81 -9.24
CA ILE A 172 1.85 -11.12 -9.96
C ILE A 172 1.18 -10.34 -11.07
N VAL A 173 1.35 -9.03 -11.04
CA VAL A 173 0.69 -8.10 -11.95
C VAL A 173 1.72 -7.15 -12.54
N THR A 174 1.33 -6.38 -13.55
CA THR A 174 2.05 -5.15 -13.90
C THR A 174 1.20 -4.19 -14.71
N ASP A 175 1.27 -2.89 -14.43
CA ASP A 175 0.68 -1.85 -15.29
C ASP A 175 1.73 -0.99 -16.02
N GLY A 176 3.01 -1.20 -15.73
CA GLY A 176 4.12 -0.50 -16.38
C GLY A 176 5.19 -0.15 -15.36
N TYR A 177 5.89 0.97 -15.62
CA TYR A 177 6.62 1.65 -14.58
C TYR A 177 5.73 2.75 -14.01
N ASP A 178 5.81 2.93 -12.70
CA ASP A 178 4.93 3.80 -11.92
C ASP A 178 3.47 3.31 -11.95
N GLY A 179 2.66 3.75 -10.98
CA GLY A 179 1.26 3.33 -10.87
C GLY A 179 1.03 2.39 -9.70
N ILE A 180 0.41 1.23 -9.94
CA ILE A 180 0.03 0.32 -8.86
C ILE A 180 1.23 -0.55 -8.47
N VAL A 181 1.92 -0.17 -7.39
CA VAL A 181 3.02 -0.98 -6.86
C VAL A 181 2.54 -2.29 -6.24
N ALA A 182 1.49 -2.23 -5.41
CA ALA A 182 0.84 -3.38 -4.79
C ALA A 182 -0.62 -3.04 -4.48
N HIS A 183 -1.48 -4.05 -4.34
CA HIS A 183 -2.83 -3.88 -3.81
C HIS A 183 -3.31 -5.15 -3.12
N VAL A 184 -4.25 -5.04 -2.19
CA VAL A 184 -5.00 -6.19 -1.68
C VAL A 184 -6.48 -6.13 -2.05
N THR A 185 -7.08 -7.31 -2.26
CA THR A 185 -8.53 -7.44 -2.44
C THR A 185 -9.07 -8.60 -1.62
N PRO A 186 -10.32 -8.51 -1.10
CA PRO A 186 -10.99 -9.67 -0.55
C PRO A 186 -11.16 -10.75 -1.62
N ASN A 187 -10.94 -12.01 -1.27
CA ASN A 187 -11.18 -13.12 -2.18
C ASN A 187 -12.68 -13.23 -2.49
N MET A 188 -13.02 -13.35 -3.78
CA MET A 188 -14.41 -13.35 -4.25
C MET A 188 -15.22 -14.54 -3.69
N ASP A 189 -14.62 -15.72 -3.60
CA ASP A 189 -15.29 -16.94 -3.13
C ASP A 189 -15.31 -17.04 -1.59
N SER A 190 -14.27 -16.49 -0.94
CA SER A 190 -14.10 -16.45 0.50
C SER A 190 -13.75 -15.03 0.98
N PRO A 191 -14.75 -14.15 1.20
CA PRO A 191 -14.52 -12.74 1.58
C PRO A 191 -13.84 -12.49 2.94
N LYS A 192 -13.40 -13.56 3.62
CA LYS A 192 -12.57 -13.50 4.83
C LYS A 192 -11.08 -13.64 4.53
N ASP A 193 -10.79 -14.19 3.36
CA ASP A 193 -9.47 -14.37 2.83
C ASP A 193 -9.18 -13.23 1.84
N TRP A 194 -7.91 -12.97 1.60
CA TRP A 194 -7.41 -11.82 0.86
C TRP A 194 -6.37 -12.29 -0.15
N VAL A 195 -6.31 -11.55 -1.24
CA VAL A 195 -5.32 -11.71 -2.30
C VAL A 195 -4.38 -10.51 -2.22
N LEU A 196 -3.06 -10.77 -2.18
CA LEU A 196 -2.05 -9.73 -2.30
C LEU A 196 -1.50 -9.74 -3.73
N SER A 197 -1.60 -8.61 -4.41
CA SER A 197 -1.04 -8.41 -5.74
C SER A 197 0.19 -7.50 -5.66
N LEU A 198 1.22 -7.81 -6.44
CA LEU A 198 2.46 -7.02 -6.49
C LEU A 198 2.95 -6.84 -7.92
N ASP A 199 3.30 -5.60 -8.27
CA ASP A 199 3.81 -5.25 -9.60
C ASP A 199 5.27 -5.69 -9.76
N THR A 200 5.53 -6.43 -10.82
CA THR A 200 6.86 -6.95 -11.13
C THR A 200 7.89 -5.90 -11.57
N LEU A 201 7.46 -4.90 -12.34
CA LEU A 201 8.34 -3.85 -12.86
C LEU A 201 8.70 -2.85 -11.76
N ASP A 202 7.72 -2.33 -11.04
CA ASP A 202 7.95 -1.34 -9.98
C ASP A 202 8.76 -1.90 -8.83
N SER A 203 8.53 -3.18 -8.49
CA SER A 203 9.29 -3.86 -7.45
C SER A 203 10.80 -3.96 -7.72
N SER A 204 11.19 -3.84 -8.99
CA SER A 204 12.60 -3.85 -9.40
C SER A 204 13.28 -2.49 -9.33
N VAL A 205 12.51 -1.41 -9.17
CA VAL A 205 12.96 -0.02 -9.30
C VAL A 205 13.09 0.67 -7.95
N ASN A 206 12.05 0.63 -7.12
CA ASN A 206 12.00 1.41 -5.88
C ASN A 206 11.60 0.56 -4.66
N ILE A 207 12.60 -0.03 -4.00
CA ILE A 207 12.36 -0.86 -2.81
C ILE A 207 11.74 -0.08 -1.64
N ASP A 208 12.03 1.21 -1.50
CA ASP A 208 11.49 2.01 -0.40
C ASP A 208 9.96 2.16 -0.56
N GLU A 209 9.50 2.39 -1.78
CA GLU A 209 8.09 2.49 -2.13
C GLU A 209 7.37 1.15 -1.99
N VAL A 210 7.95 0.06 -2.51
CA VAL A 210 7.43 -1.30 -2.32
C VAL A 210 7.22 -1.61 -0.84
N ILE A 211 8.17 -1.25 0.03
CA ILE A 211 8.02 -1.46 1.47
C ILE A 211 6.87 -0.62 2.04
N LYS A 212 6.73 0.65 1.66
CA LYS A 212 5.62 1.50 2.10
C LYS A 212 4.29 0.90 1.68
N THR A 213 4.13 0.54 0.41
CA THR A 213 2.90 -0.02 -0.14
C THR A 213 2.57 -1.37 0.49
N LEU A 214 3.54 -2.28 0.68
CA LEU A 214 3.27 -3.57 1.35
C LEU A 214 2.82 -3.41 2.82
N ILE A 215 3.31 -2.38 3.53
CA ILE A 215 2.81 -2.06 4.87
C ILE A 215 1.39 -1.50 4.79
N HIS A 216 1.13 -0.60 3.83
CA HIS A 216 -0.18 -0.01 3.56
C HIS A 216 -1.22 -1.10 3.25
N GLU A 217 -0.93 -1.99 2.30
CA GLU A 217 -1.84 -3.09 1.94
C GLU A 217 -2.10 -4.04 3.11
N THR A 218 -1.09 -4.28 3.94
CA THR A 218 -1.29 -5.07 5.17
C THR A 218 -2.17 -4.34 6.17
N ALA A 219 -2.15 -3.00 6.18
CA ALA A 219 -3.04 -2.20 6.99
C ALA A 219 -4.50 -2.38 6.55
N HIS A 220 -4.80 -2.39 5.25
CA HIS A 220 -6.13 -2.72 4.73
C HIS A 220 -6.63 -4.08 5.22
N VAL A 221 -5.81 -5.13 5.11
CA VAL A 221 -6.17 -6.46 5.66
C VAL A 221 -6.43 -6.39 7.18
N LEU A 222 -5.64 -5.62 7.92
CA LEU A 222 -5.81 -5.46 9.37
C LEU A 222 -7.09 -4.69 9.74
N THR A 223 -7.41 -3.61 9.02
CA THR A 223 -8.45 -2.62 9.37
C THR A 223 -9.80 -2.88 8.69
N LEU A 224 -9.82 -3.68 7.62
CA LEU A 224 -11.02 -4.01 6.84
C LEU A 224 -11.41 -5.51 6.87
N SER A 225 -10.60 -6.39 7.49
CA SER A 225 -10.94 -7.83 7.62
C SER A 225 -12.26 -8.10 8.34
N ASP A 226 -12.71 -9.37 8.29
CA ASP A 226 -13.91 -9.86 8.96
C ASP A 226 -13.91 -9.68 10.50
N LYS A 227 -12.73 -9.44 11.08
CA LYS A 227 -12.56 -9.07 12.49
C LYS A 227 -12.99 -7.63 12.76
N GLN A 228 -12.87 -6.73 11.79
CA GLN A 228 -13.23 -5.32 11.86
C GLN A 228 -14.63 -5.08 11.31
N ILE A 229 -14.94 -5.67 10.15
CA ILE A 229 -16.19 -5.50 9.40
C ILE A 229 -16.79 -6.89 9.14
N PRO A 230 -17.84 -7.32 9.87
CA PRO A 230 -18.41 -8.65 9.71
C PRO A 230 -18.96 -8.86 8.29
N VAL A 231 -18.61 -10.00 7.68
CA VAL A 231 -19.10 -10.38 6.36
C VAL A 231 -20.62 -10.60 6.38
N ASP A 232 -21.37 -9.73 5.69
CA ASP A 232 -22.77 -9.93 5.36
C ASP A 232 -22.89 -10.34 3.88
N LYS A 233 -23.06 -11.65 3.64
CA LYS A 233 -23.16 -12.20 2.28
C LYS A 233 -24.31 -11.62 1.46
N LYS A 234 -25.41 -11.22 2.10
CA LYS A 234 -26.55 -10.64 1.37
C LYS A 234 -26.25 -9.20 0.95
N TYR A 235 -25.52 -8.48 1.78
CA TYR A 235 -24.99 -7.17 1.43
C TYR A 235 -24.01 -7.28 0.27
N LEU A 236 -22.97 -8.14 0.39
CA LEU A 236 -21.95 -8.29 -0.66
C LEU A 236 -22.57 -8.68 -2.01
N GLN A 237 -23.48 -9.65 -2.02
CA GLN A 237 -24.20 -10.02 -3.24
C GLN A 237 -25.03 -8.86 -3.80
N ALA A 238 -25.68 -8.06 -2.95
CA ALA A 238 -26.42 -6.89 -3.41
C ALA A 238 -25.50 -5.80 -3.96
N PHE A 239 -24.32 -5.61 -3.35
CA PHE A 239 -23.31 -4.65 -3.78
C PHE A 239 -22.72 -5.05 -5.14
N GLU A 240 -22.29 -6.30 -5.31
CA GLU A 240 -21.76 -6.82 -6.59
C GLU A 240 -22.77 -6.76 -7.73
N GLU A 241 -24.05 -7.02 -7.45
CA GLU A 241 -25.12 -6.95 -8.44
C GLU A 241 -25.65 -5.50 -8.63
N GLU A 242 -24.95 -4.49 -8.11
CA GLU A 242 -25.31 -3.06 -8.19
C GLU A 242 -26.75 -2.77 -7.73
N ARG A 243 -27.25 -3.54 -6.75
CA ARG A 243 -28.59 -3.35 -6.17
C ARG A 243 -28.59 -2.24 -5.12
N ASP A 244 -29.77 -1.73 -4.80
CA ASP A 244 -29.93 -0.74 -3.73
C ASP A 244 -29.50 -1.31 -2.36
N ILE A 245 -28.43 -0.74 -1.81
CA ILE A 245 -27.87 -1.09 -0.51
C ILE A 245 -28.32 -0.14 0.62
N SER A 246 -29.18 0.84 0.36
CA SER A 246 -29.59 1.87 1.34
C SER A 246 -30.16 1.26 2.61
N SER A 247 -30.82 0.10 2.52
CA SER A 247 -31.38 -0.59 3.69
C SER A 247 -30.32 -1.15 4.63
N TYR A 248 -29.12 -1.46 4.14
CA TYR A 248 -27.97 -1.89 4.95
C TYR A 248 -27.31 -0.67 5.59
N GLN A 249 -27.06 0.38 4.80
CA GLN A 249 -26.51 1.66 5.26
C GLN A 249 -27.34 2.25 6.42
N ASN A 250 -28.66 2.37 6.23
CA ASN A 250 -29.56 2.96 7.23
C ASN A 250 -29.68 2.15 8.53
N LYS A 251 -29.31 0.86 8.53
CA LYS A 251 -29.29 0.01 9.72
C LYS A 251 -27.94 0.06 10.45
N CYS A 252 -26.89 0.49 9.77
CA CYS A 252 -25.57 0.61 10.36
C CYS A 252 -25.55 1.77 11.37
N LYS A 253 -25.07 1.49 12.58
CA LYS A 253 -25.00 2.48 13.68
C LYS A 253 -23.60 3.01 13.90
N THR A 254 -22.66 2.47 13.15
CA THR A 254 -21.21 2.68 13.17
C THR A 254 -20.80 3.15 11.79
N LEU A 255 -19.50 3.25 11.52
CA LEU A 255 -18.99 3.50 10.19
C LEU A 255 -19.47 2.43 9.20
N PHE A 256 -20.04 2.89 8.08
CA PHE A 256 -20.39 2.04 6.94
C PHE A 256 -19.42 2.30 5.79
N LEU A 257 -18.78 1.23 5.31
CA LEU A 257 -17.80 1.23 4.21
C LEU A 257 -18.27 0.30 3.09
N GLN A 258 -17.48 0.19 2.02
CA GLN A 258 -17.70 -0.74 0.93
C GLN A 258 -17.72 -2.21 1.38
N GLU A 259 -16.98 -2.56 2.42
CA GLU A 259 -16.94 -3.91 2.99
C GLU A 259 -18.17 -4.17 3.89
N GLY A 260 -18.90 -3.12 4.25
CA GLY A 260 -20.12 -3.17 5.06
C GLY A 260 -20.04 -2.36 6.34
N CYS A 261 -20.77 -2.81 7.36
CA CYS A 261 -20.92 -2.08 8.62
C CYS A 261 -19.84 -2.49 9.63
N ALA A 262 -18.95 -1.56 10.00
CA ALA A 262 -17.85 -1.82 10.93
C ALA A 262 -18.35 -2.14 12.35
N LYS A 263 -17.62 -2.97 13.10
CA LYS A 263 -17.90 -3.15 14.54
C LYS A 263 -17.60 -1.87 15.30
N ALA A 264 -18.33 -1.61 16.39
CA ALA A 264 -18.13 -0.41 17.20
C ALA A 264 -16.73 -0.33 17.82
N ASP A 265 -16.16 -1.48 18.19
CA ASP A 265 -14.82 -1.63 18.77
C ASP A 265 -13.72 -1.90 17.73
N SER A 266 -14.04 -1.88 16.43
CA SER A 266 -13.04 -2.01 15.37
C SER A 266 -12.06 -0.82 15.35
N TYR A 267 -10.82 -1.05 14.91
CA TYR A 267 -9.82 0.00 14.76
C TYR A 267 -10.33 1.08 13.79
N ILE A 268 -10.92 0.68 12.66
CA ILE A 268 -11.45 1.61 11.65
C ILE A 268 -12.59 2.47 12.19
N ASN A 269 -13.53 1.90 12.96
CA ASN A 269 -14.60 2.68 13.55
C ASN A 269 -14.07 3.63 14.65
N GLN A 270 -13.15 3.16 15.50
CA GLN A 270 -12.55 4.01 16.54
C GLN A 270 -11.72 5.16 15.95
N PHE A 271 -10.99 4.90 14.86
CA PHE A 271 -10.25 5.91 14.11
C PHE A 271 -11.20 6.93 13.47
N TYR A 272 -12.27 6.45 12.82
CA TYR A 272 -13.29 7.31 12.25
C TYR A 272 -13.96 8.21 13.29
N ASP A 273 -14.37 7.62 14.41
CA ASP A 273 -15.02 8.32 15.52
C ASP A 273 -14.12 9.41 16.11
N SER A 274 -12.80 9.17 16.14
CA SER A 274 -11.82 10.08 16.73
C SER A 274 -11.40 11.21 15.79
N PHE A 275 -11.31 10.94 14.49
CA PHE A 275 -10.61 11.85 13.56
C PHE A 275 -11.41 12.22 12.31
N TRP A 276 -12.33 11.38 11.83
CA TRP A 276 -13.01 11.61 10.54
C TRP A 276 -14.40 12.22 10.66
N LYS A 277 -15.17 11.90 11.71
CA LYS A 277 -16.54 12.46 11.89
C LYS A 277 -16.62 13.97 11.72
N VAL A 278 -15.57 14.68 12.14
CA VAL A 278 -15.52 16.14 12.12
C VAL A 278 -15.21 16.72 10.74
N ILE A 279 -14.58 15.95 9.85
CA ILE A 279 -14.20 16.38 8.49
C ILE A 279 -15.07 15.78 7.39
N GLU A 280 -15.81 14.70 7.68
CA GLU A 280 -16.58 13.93 6.68
C GLU A 280 -17.56 14.80 5.89
N GLN A 281 -18.25 15.74 6.54
CA GLN A 281 -19.19 16.63 5.84
C GLN A 281 -18.46 17.51 4.81
N GLU A 282 -17.35 18.14 5.20
CA GLU A 282 -16.55 18.98 4.30
C GLU A 282 -15.97 18.15 3.15
N TRP A 283 -15.46 16.95 3.45
CA TRP A 283 -14.92 16.01 2.47
C TRP A 283 -15.98 15.57 1.44
N LYS A 284 -17.23 15.29 1.87
CA LYS A 284 -18.34 14.95 0.95
C LYS A 284 -18.75 16.15 0.09
N GLU A 285 -18.89 17.33 0.69
CA GLU A 285 -19.31 18.54 -0.01
C GLU A 285 -18.31 18.97 -1.09
N LYS A 286 -17.01 18.77 -0.84
CA LYS A 286 -15.92 19.03 -1.79
C LYS A 286 -15.67 17.91 -2.80
N GLN A 287 -16.33 16.75 -2.68
CA GLN A 287 -16.18 15.59 -3.56
C GLN A 287 -14.73 15.08 -3.67
N ILE A 288 -14.01 15.09 -2.54
CA ILE A 288 -12.57 14.81 -2.48
C ILE A 288 -12.20 13.46 -3.11
N GLU A 289 -12.96 12.40 -2.85
CA GLU A 289 -12.67 11.05 -3.36
C GLU A 289 -12.66 10.93 -4.89
N THR A 290 -13.37 11.82 -5.59
CA THR A 290 -13.61 11.71 -7.03
C THR A 290 -13.09 12.88 -7.83
N ASN A 291 -12.44 13.86 -7.18
CA ASN A 291 -11.95 15.08 -7.83
C ASN A 291 -10.50 15.33 -7.40
N GLU A 292 -9.57 15.06 -8.31
CA GLU A 292 -8.11 15.12 -8.09
C GLU A 292 -7.68 16.55 -7.67
N ASP A 293 -8.15 17.60 -8.36
CA ASP A 293 -7.84 18.99 -8.00
C ASP A 293 -8.34 19.36 -6.60
N ALA A 294 -9.54 18.91 -6.24
CA ALA A 294 -10.10 19.15 -4.91
C ALA A 294 -9.32 18.38 -3.83
N GLN A 295 -8.82 17.19 -4.16
CA GLN A 295 -8.00 16.37 -3.27
C GLN A 295 -6.67 17.05 -2.95
N ILE A 296 -5.93 17.48 -3.98
CA ILE A 296 -4.67 18.22 -3.84
C ILE A 296 -4.88 19.45 -2.95
N GLN A 297 -5.89 20.28 -3.25
CA GLN A 297 -6.20 21.47 -2.45
C GLN A 297 -6.60 21.12 -1.01
N PHE A 298 -7.34 20.03 -0.80
CA PHE A 298 -7.72 19.59 0.52
C PHE A 298 -6.53 19.12 1.35
N PHE A 299 -5.57 18.41 0.73
CA PHE A 299 -4.32 18.03 1.38
C PHE A 299 -3.47 19.25 1.73
N GLU A 300 -3.33 20.22 0.83
CA GLU A 300 -2.66 21.49 1.11
C GLU A 300 -3.29 22.22 2.31
N GLU A 301 -4.62 22.38 2.32
CA GLU A 301 -5.36 23.08 3.39
C GLU A 301 -5.33 22.33 4.74
N LYS A 302 -5.25 21.00 4.69
CA LYS A 302 -5.38 20.11 5.86
C LYS A 302 -4.10 19.31 6.10
N HIS A 303 -2.94 19.79 5.66
CA HIS A 303 -1.67 19.06 5.75
C HIS A 303 -1.29 18.68 7.19
N ASP A 304 -1.66 19.47 8.18
CA ASP A 304 -1.47 19.15 9.60
C ASP A 304 -2.31 17.93 10.05
N GLN A 305 -3.28 17.49 9.25
CA GLN A 305 -4.25 16.44 9.57
C GLN A 305 -3.98 15.11 8.89
N PHE A 306 -3.27 15.09 7.76
CA PHE A 306 -3.01 13.88 6.97
C PHE A 306 -1.51 13.62 6.84
N VAL A 307 -1.14 12.35 6.70
CA VAL A 307 0.27 11.95 6.54
C VAL A 307 0.71 11.91 5.07
N SER A 308 -0.26 11.96 4.16
CA SER A 308 -0.15 11.82 2.71
C SER A 308 -1.34 12.50 2.01
N GLU A 309 -1.16 12.86 0.73
CA GLU A 309 -2.28 13.30 -0.11
C GLU A 309 -3.25 12.14 -0.32
N TYR A 310 -2.72 10.95 -0.60
CA TYR A 310 -3.52 9.75 -0.84
C TYR A 310 -4.43 9.39 0.35
N GLY A 311 -3.99 9.64 1.58
CA GLY A 311 -4.82 9.46 2.78
C GLY A 311 -6.05 10.36 2.82
N THR A 312 -6.14 11.43 2.02
CA THR A 312 -7.36 12.23 1.91
C THR A 312 -8.46 11.56 1.09
N THR A 313 -8.15 10.50 0.34
CA THR A 313 -9.09 9.79 -0.55
C THR A 313 -10.33 9.38 0.21
N ASN A 314 -10.19 8.62 1.30
CA ASN A 314 -11.26 8.25 2.23
C ASN A 314 -10.67 7.75 3.56
N VAL A 315 -11.54 7.39 4.51
CA VAL A 315 -11.12 6.94 5.85
C VAL A 315 -10.35 5.61 5.85
N ALA A 316 -10.57 4.74 4.86
CA ALA A 316 -9.84 3.49 4.73
C ALA A 316 -8.38 3.77 4.31
N GLU A 317 -8.17 4.69 3.36
CA GLU A 317 -6.82 5.09 2.96
C GLU A 317 -6.08 5.86 4.06
N ASP A 318 -6.74 6.79 4.76
CA ASP A 318 -6.09 7.53 5.85
C ASP A 318 -5.63 6.62 6.99
N ILE A 319 -6.44 5.64 7.38
CA ILE A 319 -6.00 4.72 8.44
C ILE A 319 -4.84 3.84 7.97
N ALA A 320 -4.83 3.43 6.69
CA ALA A 320 -3.77 2.61 6.12
C ALA A 320 -2.45 3.38 6.03
N ASP A 321 -2.48 4.61 5.52
CA ASP A 321 -1.30 5.48 5.47
C ASP A 321 -0.84 5.92 6.87
N THR A 322 -1.77 6.23 7.77
CA THR A 322 -1.41 6.54 9.16
C THR A 322 -0.79 5.31 9.85
N PHE A 323 -1.27 4.10 9.57
CA PHE A 323 -0.66 2.87 10.09
C PHE A 323 0.76 2.67 9.53
N THR A 324 0.95 2.91 8.24
CA THR A 324 2.27 2.91 7.60
C THR A 324 3.22 3.91 8.27
N ALA A 325 2.74 5.13 8.53
CA ALA A 325 3.48 6.13 9.30
C ALA A 325 3.74 5.69 10.74
N PHE A 326 2.82 4.99 11.41
CA PHE A 326 3.04 4.41 12.74
C PHE A 326 4.19 3.42 12.75
N ILE A 327 4.28 2.55 11.74
CA ILE A 327 5.41 1.64 11.60
C ILE A 327 6.71 2.42 11.37
N LEU A 328 6.70 3.37 10.43
CA LEU A 328 7.92 3.97 9.88
C LEU A 328 8.43 5.26 10.57
N GLN A 329 7.65 5.89 11.45
CA GLN A 329 8.07 7.10 12.16
C GLN A 329 8.73 6.79 13.50
N ASP A 330 9.70 7.62 13.90
CA ASP A 330 10.31 7.55 15.23
C ASP A 330 9.29 7.95 16.31
N SER A 331 9.16 7.13 17.37
CA SER A 331 8.13 7.34 18.40
C SER A 331 8.29 8.67 19.15
N LYS A 332 9.53 9.18 19.26
CA LYS A 332 9.80 10.47 19.89
C LYS A 332 9.24 11.59 19.05
N LYS A 333 9.43 11.55 17.73
CA LYS A 333 8.85 12.52 16.78
C LYS A 333 7.32 12.51 16.86
N VAL A 334 6.71 11.32 16.91
CA VAL A 334 5.26 11.17 17.09
C VAL A 334 4.79 11.78 18.41
N LYS A 335 5.50 11.54 19.51
CA LYS A 335 5.16 12.06 20.84
C LYS A 335 5.32 13.57 20.98
N GLU A 336 6.32 14.14 20.32
CA GLU A 336 6.62 15.58 20.35
C GLU A 336 5.77 16.39 19.35
N GLY A 337 5.23 15.73 18.33
CA GLY A 337 4.40 16.33 17.30
C GLY A 337 3.08 16.90 17.84
N THR A 338 2.74 18.12 17.42
CA THR A 338 1.52 18.83 17.87
C THR A 338 0.36 18.74 16.88
N GLU A 339 0.67 18.51 15.60
CA GLU A 339 -0.28 18.39 14.49
C GLU A 339 -1.21 17.17 14.64
N LEU A 340 -2.39 17.22 14.03
CA LEU A 340 -3.38 16.16 14.15
C LEU A 340 -2.90 14.84 13.54
N LYS A 341 -2.11 14.87 12.46
CA LYS A 341 -1.48 13.66 11.88
C LYS A 341 -0.63 12.89 12.88
N TYR A 342 0.10 13.55 13.79
CA TYR A 342 0.84 12.85 14.84
C TYR A 342 -0.07 12.25 15.92
N LYS A 343 -1.23 12.84 16.20
CA LYS A 343 -2.23 12.22 17.08
C LYS A 343 -2.87 11.00 16.43
N LYS A 344 -3.12 11.05 15.12
CA LYS A 344 -3.54 9.87 14.34
C LYS A 344 -2.48 8.78 14.38
N ILE A 345 -1.20 9.10 14.22
CA ILE A 345 -0.11 8.11 14.35
C ILE A 345 -0.05 7.56 15.79
N ALA A 346 -0.21 8.42 16.80
CA ALA A 346 -0.20 8.03 18.21
C ALA A 346 -1.37 7.10 18.59
N PHE A 347 -2.48 7.14 17.85
CA PHE A 347 -3.66 6.28 18.05
C PHE A 347 -3.28 4.79 18.16
N PHE A 348 -2.35 4.31 17.33
CA PHE A 348 -2.00 2.89 17.32
C PHE A 348 -1.21 2.43 18.54
N TYR A 349 -0.55 3.34 19.27
CA TYR A 349 0.20 3.00 20.48
C TYR A 349 -0.71 2.59 21.66
N GLN A 350 -2.02 2.84 21.59
CA GLN A 350 -2.96 2.38 22.62
C GLN A 350 -3.27 0.86 22.53
N PHE A 351 -2.81 0.20 21.47
CA PHE A 351 -3.03 -1.22 21.19
C PHE A 351 -1.72 -1.99 21.35
N PRO A 352 -1.49 -2.67 22.50
CA PRO A 352 -0.23 -3.35 22.77
C PRO A 352 0.17 -4.37 21.70
N GLU A 353 -0.80 -5.03 21.06
CA GLU A 353 -0.60 -5.96 19.96
C GLU A 353 -0.03 -5.30 18.70
N LEU A 354 -0.38 -4.03 18.43
CA LEU A 354 0.13 -3.26 17.30
C LEU A 354 1.51 -2.67 17.61
N VAL A 355 1.78 -2.29 18.86
CA VAL A 355 3.13 -1.92 19.32
C VAL A 355 4.10 -3.10 19.17
N LYS A 356 3.64 -4.32 19.52
CA LYS A 356 4.39 -5.55 19.25
C LYS A 356 4.59 -5.78 17.75
N MET A 357 3.53 -5.68 16.95
CA MET A 357 3.62 -5.80 15.48
C MET A 357 4.67 -4.85 14.90
N ARG A 358 4.65 -3.58 15.30
CA ARG A 358 5.63 -2.57 14.88
C ARG A 358 7.07 -3.02 15.13
N ALA A 359 7.37 -3.52 16.31
CA ALA A 359 8.73 -3.98 16.64
C ALA A 359 9.20 -5.15 15.75
N GLU A 360 8.30 -6.08 15.46
CA GLU A 360 8.58 -7.27 14.66
C GLU A 360 8.75 -6.94 13.17
N VAL A 361 7.87 -6.08 12.65
CA VAL A 361 7.92 -5.55 11.28
C VAL A 361 9.21 -4.77 11.07
N LEU A 362 9.56 -3.86 11.99
CA LEU A 362 10.80 -3.09 11.89
C LEU A 362 12.06 -3.96 12.02
N SER A 363 11.98 -5.06 12.77
CA SER A 363 13.06 -6.04 12.78
C SER A 363 13.21 -6.72 11.43
N GLY A 364 12.11 -7.06 10.75
CA GLY A 364 12.11 -7.56 9.38
C GLY A 364 12.61 -6.57 8.35
N LEU A 365 12.12 -5.33 8.40
CA LEU A 365 12.58 -4.25 7.54
C LEU A 365 14.08 -3.96 7.72
N TYR A 366 14.59 -4.05 8.95
CA TYR A 366 16.03 -3.93 9.17
C TYR A 366 16.81 -5.05 8.47
N GLU A 367 16.32 -6.29 8.45
CA GLU A 367 16.92 -7.38 7.68
C GLU A 367 16.95 -7.09 6.18
N ILE A 368 15.87 -6.54 5.63
CA ILE A 368 15.78 -6.11 4.22
C ILE A 368 16.80 -4.99 3.95
N SER A 369 16.84 -3.95 4.79
CA SER A 369 17.73 -2.80 4.62
C SER A 369 19.21 -3.17 4.58
N LYS A 370 19.62 -4.29 5.20
CA LYS A 370 21.01 -4.79 5.14
C LYS A 370 21.38 -5.38 3.79
N LYS A 371 20.39 -5.83 3.00
CA LYS A 371 20.58 -6.43 1.67
C LYS A 371 20.50 -5.41 0.54
N VAL A 372 19.83 -4.27 0.77
CA VAL A 372 19.85 -3.13 -0.14
C VAL A 372 21.28 -2.57 -0.20
N LYS A 373 21.88 -2.57 -1.39
CA LYS A 373 23.20 -1.95 -1.63
C LYS A 373 23.02 -0.44 -1.70
N GLU A 374 23.98 0.29 -1.13
CA GLU A 374 24.04 1.77 -1.19
C GLU A 374 24.35 2.27 -2.60
#